data_AF-A0A5Q0H0J6-F1
#
_entry.id   AF-A0A5Q0H0J6-F1
#
_cell.length_a   1.000
_cell.length_b   1.000
_cell.length_c   1.000
_cell.angle_alpha   90.00
_cell.angle_beta   90.00
_cell.angle_gamma   90.00
#
_symmetry.space_group_name_H-M   'P 1'
#
loop_
_entity.id
_entity.type
_entity.pdbx_description
1 polymer ?
#
loop_
_entity_poly.entity_id
_entity_poly.type
_entity_poly.pdbx_seq_one_letter_code
_entity_poly.pdbx_strand_id
1 'polypeptide(L)'
;MASRTDVEAGAREWFVRPAPAPVAIRDEKGRSRELPPSDRLREIERRARLIAASDGLAQAVAGLLADRAVRVHQVRVDPRADGDEQVMALRVTLVDGAEADVPVWPGVPRLHAYPAGERVEVTGEPLLAVEVPAAAREADGWVPAAAFADALREHVAAG
;
A
#
# COMPACT_ATOMS: atom_id res chain seq x y z
N MET A 1 16.96 -8.42 -12.16
CA MET A 1 16.18 -7.68 -11.15
C MET A 1 15.60 -6.46 -11.83
N ALA A 2 14.31 -6.19 -11.68
CA ALA A 2 13.72 -4.93 -12.13
C ALA A 2 14.35 -3.76 -11.36
N SER A 3 14.47 -2.58 -11.98
CA SER A 3 14.95 -1.40 -11.26
C SER A 3 13.88 -0.92 -10.27
N ARG A 4 14.26 -0.19 -9.22
CA ARG A 4 13.28 0.34 -8.24
C ARG A 4 12.21 1.20 -8.91
N THR A 5 12.61 1.97 -9.92
CA THR A 5 11.71 2.81 -10.72
C THR A 5 10.69 1.96 -11.49
N ASP A 6 11.10 0.80 -12.00
CA ASP A 6 10.17 -0.13 -12.67
C ASP A 6 9.17 -0.73 -11.69
N VAL A 7 9.61 -1.04 -10.46
CA VAL A 7 8.73 -1.57 -9.39
C VAL A 7 7.68 -0.54 -8.97
N GLU A 8 8.10 0.72 -8.75
CA GLU A 8 7.18 1.80 -8.39
C GLU A 8 6.20 2.12 -9.52
N ALA A 9 6.67 2.13 -10.78
CA ALA A 9 5.80 2.33 -11.93
C ALA A 9 4.73 1.23 -12.02
N GLY A 10 5.12 -0.04 -11.85
CA GLY A 10 4.18 -1.16 -11.81
C GLY A 10 3.17 -1.05 -10.65
N ALA A 11 3.61 -0.60 -9.48
CA ALA A 11 2.73 -0.36 -8.32
C ALA A 11 1.68 0.72 -8.64
N ARG A 12 2.12 1.82 -9.27
CA ARG A 12 1.24 2.92 -9.66
C ARG A 12 0.24 2.50 -10.73
N GLU A 13 0.64 1.66 -11.70
CA GLU A 13 -0.29 1.10 -12.69
C GLU A 13 -1.44 0.33 -12.04
N TRP A 14 -1.17 -0.44 -10.99
CA TRP A 14 -2.22 -1.12 -10.21
C TRP A 14 -3.11 -0.14 -9.45
N PHE A 15 -2.52 0.92 -8.89
CA PHE A 15 -3.24 1.95 -8.13
C PHE A 15 -4.27 2.69 -8.99
N VAL A 16 -3.87 3.11 -10.19
CA VAL A 16 -4.74 3.89 -11.10
C VAL A 16 -5.65 3.02 -11.97
N ARG A 17 -5.52 1.68 -11.88
CA ARG A 17 -6.32 0.76 -12.70
C ARG A 17 -7.81 0.98 -12.42
N PRO A 18 -8.64 1.19 -13.46
CA PRO A 18 -10.06 1.44 -13.29
C PRO A 18 -10.78 0.24 -12.67
N ALA A 19 -11.94 0.53 -12.07
CA ALA A 19 -12.90 -0.49 -11.64
C ALA A 19 -13.37 -1.35 -12.84
N PRO A 20 -13.84 -2.59 -12.59
CA PRO A 20 -14.28 -3.46 -13.67
C PRO A 20 -15.43 -2.81 -14.45
N ALA A 21 -15.35 -2.89 -15.77
CA ALA A 21 -16.39 -2.36 -16.66
C ALA A 21 -17.54 -3.37 -16.83
N PRO A 22 -18.76 -2.91 -17.17
CA PRO A 22 -19.83 -3.79 -17.64
C PRO A 22 -19.39 -4.60 -18.87
N VAL A 23 -19.89 -5.84 -18.98
CA VAL A 23 -19.59 -6.74 -20.10
C VAL A 23 -20.81 -6.86 -20.99
N ALA A 24 -20.61 -6.76 -22.31
CA ALA A 24 -21.67 -7.01 -23.28
C ALA A 24 -22.00 -8.51 -23.35
N ILE A 25 -23.27 -8.85 -23.16
CA ILE A 25 -23.81 -10.21 -23.26
C ILE A 25 -24.99 -10.24 -24.22
N ARG A 26 -25.35 -11.44 -24.73
CA ARG A 26 -26.60 -11.65 -25.46
C ARG A 26 -27.62 -12.34 -24.56
N ASP A 27 -28.85 -11.83 -24.54
CA ASP A 27 -29.96 -12.50 -23.87
C ASP A 27 -30.45 -13.72 -24.68
N GLU A 28 -31.37 -14.51 -24.10
CA GLU A 28 -31.94 -15.70 -24.74
C GLU A 28 -32.65 -15.40 -26.08
N LYS A 29 -32.98 -14.13 -26.35
CA LYS A 29 -33.59 -13.67 -27.60
C LYS A 29 -32.54 -13.08 -28.57
N GLY A 30 -31.24 -13.24 -28.26
CA GLY A 30 -30.12 -12.77 -29.07
C GLY A 30 -29.87 -11.26 -28.98
N ARG A 31 -30.54 -10.51 -28.10
CA ARG A 31 -30.37 -9.06 -27.98
C ARG A 31 -29.15 -8.73 -27.12
N SER A 32 -28.40 -7.72 -27.52
CA SER A 32 -27.28 -7.21 -26.73
C SER A 32 -27.78 -6.54 -25.44
N ARG A 33 -27.12 -6.84 -24.32
CA ARG A 33 -27.32 -6.23 -23.02
C ARG A 33 -25.98 -6.02 -22.34
N GLU A 34 -25.90 -5.06 -21.43
CA GLU A 34 -24.74 -4.92 -20.55
C GLU A 34 -25.03 -5.60 -19.22
N LEU A 35 -24.08 -6.40 -18.76
CA LEU A 35 -24.08 -6.97 -17.43
C LEU A 35 -23.09 -6.18 -16.57
N PRO A 36 -23.54 -5.38 -15.60
CA PRO A 36 -22.63 -4.70 -14.69
C PRO A 36 -21.89 -5.74 -13.83
N PRO A 37 -20.65 -5.45 -13.40
CA PRO A 37 -19.97 -6.30 -12.44
C PRO A 37 -20.74 -6.34 -11.12
N SER A 38 -20.75 -7.51 -10.49
CA SER A 38 -21.35 -7.68 -9.17
C SER A 38 -20.56 -6.90 -8.11
N ASP A 39 -21.22 -6.54 -7.01
CA ASP A 39 -20.56 -5.85 -5.90
C ASP A 39 -19.41 -6.68 -5.32
N ARG A 40 -19.58 -8.00 -5.25
CA ARG A 40 -18.53 -8.93 -4.85
C ARG A 40 -17.31 -8.87 -5.77
N LEU A 41 -17.51 -8.81 -7.09
CA LEU A 41 -16.38 -8.67 -8.02
C LEU A 41 -15.68 -7.32 -7.85
N ARG A 42 -16.44 -6.23 -7.71
CA ARG A 42 -15.88 -4.90 -7.47
C ARG A 42 -15.03 -4.86 -6.20
N GLU A 43 -15.51 -5.49 -5.13
CA GLU A 43 -14.79 -5.59 -3.85
C GLU A 43 -13.49 -6.39 -3.98
N ILE A 44 -13.55 -7.57 -4.60
CA ILE A 44 -12.36 -8.43 -4.83
C ILE A 44 -11.32 -7.66 -5.66
N GLU A 45 -11.72 -7.02 -6.75
CA GLU A 45 -10.78 -6.26 -7.58
C GLU A 45 -10.24 -5.02 -6.87
N ARG A 46 -11.05 -4.33 -6.06
CA ARG A 46 -10.57 -3.21 -5.22
C ARG A 46 -9.45 -3.67 -4.29
N ARG A 47 -9.68 -4.76 -3.54
CA ARG A 47 -8.70 -5.37 -2.64
C ARG A 47 -7.44 -5.81 -3.38
N ALA A 48 -7.60 -6.50 -4.50
CA ALA A 48 -6.48 -6.97 -5.31
C ALA A 48 -5.60 -5.81 -5.83
N ARG A 49 -6.20 -4.72 -6.32
CA ARG A 49 -5.47 -3.52 -6.76
C ARG A 49 -4.68 -2.92 -5.60
N LEU A 50 -5.31 -2.79 -4.42
CA LEU A 50 -4.67 -2.18 -3.26
C LEU A 50 -3.49 -3.01 -2.75
N ILE A 51 -3.64 -4.33 -2.64
CA ILE A 51 -2.55 -5.23 -2.24
C ILE A 51 -1.39 -5.16 -3.24
N ALA A 52 -1.66 -5.24 -4.54
CA ALA A 52 -0.62 -5.19 -5.57
C ALA A 52 0.12 -3.84 -5.59
N ALA A 53 -0.61 -2.73 -5.50
CA ALA A 53 -0.02 -1.40 -5.42
C ALA A 53 0.80 -1.22 -4.13
N SER A 54 0.30 -1.72 -3.01
CA SER A 54 0.99 -1.65 -1.71
C SER A 54 2.28 -2.48 -1.69
N ASP A 55 2.27 -3.70 -2.24
CA ASP A 55 3.47 -4.55 -2.33
C ASP A 55 4.59 -3.87 -3.13
N GLY A 56 4.29 -3.38 -4.33
CA GLY A 56 5.27 -2.68 -5.15
C GLY A 56 5.76 -1.37 -4.50
N LEU A 57 4.87 -0.62 -3.84
CA LEU A 57 5.24 0.58 -3.10
C LEU A 57 6.17 0.25 -1.91
N ALA A 58 5.83 -0.76 -1.10
CA ALA A 58 6.65 -1.21 0.01
C ALA A 58 8.05 -1.67 -0.46
N GLN A 59 8.12 -2.42 -1.57
CA GLN A 59 9.39 -2.82 -2.18
C GLN A 59 10.22 -1.61 -2.62
N ALA A 60 9.60 -0.62 -3.26
CA ALA A 60 10.28 0.60 -3.68
C ALA A 60 10.82 1.40 -2.49
N VAL A 61 10.02 1.56 -1.42
CA VAL A 61 10.42 2.24 -0.17
C VAL A 61 11.57 1.49 0.51
N ALA A 62 11.46 0.17 0.69
CA ALA A 62 12.54 -0.63 1.26
C ALA A 62 13.83 -0.52 0.44
N GLY A 63 13.74 -0.52 -0.89
CA GLY A 63 14.88 -0.31 -1.77
C GLY A 63 15.49 1.10 -1.70
N LEU A 64 14.73 2.12 -1.29
CA LEU A 64 15.21 3.48 -1.03
C LEU A 64 15.86 3.64 0.35
N LEU A 65 15.58 2.71 1.26
CA LEU A 65 16.12 2.64 2.62
C LEU A 65 17.02 1.41 2.78
N ALA A 66 17.73 1.01 1.73
CA ALA A 66 18.56 -0.19 1.72
C ALA A 66 19.76 -0.14 2.68
N ASP A 67 20.16 1.06 3.10
CA ASP A 67 21.18 1.33 4.13
C ASP A 67 20.61 1.34 5.55
N ARG A 68 19.30 1.05 5.71
CA ARG A 68 18.57 1.10 6.98
C ARG A 68 18.06 -0.28 7.37
N ALA A 69 17.72 -0.42 8.64
CA ALA A 69 17.11 -1.62 9.19
C ALA A 69 15.63 -1.74 8.76
N VAL A 70 15.38 -1.87 7.45
CA VAL A 70 14.05 -1.97 6.82
C VAL A 70 14.00 -3.20 5.92
N ARG A 71 12.88 -3.92 5.97
CA ARG A 71 12.55 -4.94 4.98
C ARG A 71 11.05 -4.95 4.70
N VAL A 72 10.69 -5.37 3.49
CA VAL A 72 9.30 -5.75 3.21
C VAL A 72 8.94 -6.94 4.09
N HIS A 73 7.75 -6.91 4.69
CA HIS A 73 7.28 -7.95 5.56
C HIS A 73 6.03 -8.62 5.00
N GLN A 74 4.98 -8.72 5.79
CA GLN A 74 3.75 -9.41 5.43
C GLN A 74 2.57 -8.43 5.44
N VAL A 75 1.44 -8.91 4.95
CA VAL A 75 0.21 -8.15 4.89
C VAL A 75 -0.28 -7.80 6.30
N ARG A 76 -0.72 -6.55 6.47
CA ARG A 76 -1.31 -6.00 7.68
C ARG A 76 -2.58 -5.23 7.38
N VAL A 77 -3.44 -5.11 8.39
CA VAL A 77 -4.57 -4.17 8.41
C VAL A 77 -4.22 -3.03 9.35
N ASP A 78 -4.23 -1.79 8.86
CA ASP A 78 -4.04 -0.60 9.70
C ASP A 78 -5.40 -0.21 10.33
N PRO A 79 -5.56 -0.28 11.67
CA PRO A 79 -6.81 0.05 12.35
C PRO A 79 -7.15 1.55 12.30
N ARG A 80 -6.19 2.40 11.93
CA ARG A 80 -6.38 3.86 11.79
C ARG A 80 -6.66 4.28 10.35
N ALA A 81 -6.64 3.35 9.40
CA ALA A 81 -7.11 3.58 8.04
C ALA A 81 -8.63 3.34 7.95
N ASP A 82 -9.29 3.99 6.98
CA ASP A 82 -10.71 3.77 6.73
C ASP A 82 -10.92 2.38 6.13
N GLY A 83 -11.37 1.42 6.94
CA GLY A 83 -11.79 0.08 6.50
C GLY A 83 -10.93 -1.06 7.05
N ASP A 84 -11.16 -2.26 6.52
CA ASP A 84 -10.48 -3.51 6.90
C ASP A 84 -9.42 -3.94 5.86
N GLU A 85 -8.93 -2.97 5.08
CA GLU A 85 -8.13 -3.32 3.92
C GLU A 85 -6.74 -3.82 4.31
N GLN A 86 -6.32 -4.84 3.56
CA GLN A 86 -5.06 -5.52 3.70
C GLN A 86 -4.01 -4.88 2.81
N VAL A 87 -2.91 -4.42 3.40
CA VAL A 87 -1.78 -3.78 2.71
C VAL A 87 -0.47 -4.42 3.11
N MET A 88 0.56 -4.32 2.27
CA MET A 88 1.90 -4.74 2.63
C MET A 88 2.49 -3.82 3.70
N ALA A 89 3.16 -4.40 4.69
CA ALA A 89 3.88 -3.65 5.71
C ALA A 89 5.40 -3.74 5.53
N LEU A 90 6.08 -2.70 6.00
CA LEU A 90 7.52 -2.72 6.26
C LEU A 90 7.75 -3.19 7.69
N ARG A 91 8.74 -4.06 7.91
CA ARG A 91 9.34 -4.27 9.24
C ARG A 91 10.53 -3.33 9.35
N VAL A 92 10.53 -2.49 10.37
CA VAL A 92 11.59 -1.50 10.64
C VAL A 92 12.12 -1.64 12.06
N THR A 93 13.38 -1.28 12.27
CA THR A 93 13.92 -0.98 13.61
C THR A 93 13.99 0.53 13.79
N LEU A 94 13.27 1.06 14.77
CA LEU A 94 13.27 2.48 15.10
C LEU A 94 14.61 2.90 15.72
N VAL A 95 14.90 4.20 15.73
CA VAL A 95 16.14 4.77 16.30
C VAL A 95 16.34 4.48 17.79
N ASP A 96 15.26 4.19 18.53
CA ASP A 96 15.28 3.78 19.94
C ASP A 96 15.50 2.25 20.11
N GLY A 97 15.63 1.51 19.01
CA GLY A 97 15.83 0.07 18.98
C GLY A 97 14.53 -0.76 18.94
N ALA A 98 13.34 -0.13 19.00
CA ALA A 98 12.08 -0.86 18.93
C ALA A 98 11.82 -1.41 17.52
N GLU A 99 11.39 -2.67 17.41
CA GLU A 99 10.88 -3.20 16.14
C GLU A 99 9.43 -2.79 15.92
N ALA A 100 9.12 -2.36 14.70
CA ALA A 100 7.79 -1.92 14.32
C ALA A 100 7.35 -2.45 12.95
N ASP A 101 6.04 -2.68 12.81
CA ASP A 101 5.37 -2.92 11.54
C ASP A 101 4.72 -1.62 11.05
N VAL A 102 5.03 -1.22 9.81
CA VAL A 102 4.51 0.00 9.17
C VAL A 102 3.68 -0.40 7.95
N PRO A 103 2.35 -0.52 8.05
CA PRO A 103 1.48 -0.73 6.90
C PRO A 103 1.63 0.40 5.88
N VAL A 104 1.86 0.07 4.60
CA VAL A 104 2.10 1.06 3.54
C VAL A 104 0.86 1.17 2.66
N TRP A 105 0.10 2.24 2.87
CA TRP A 105 -1.15 2.49 2.14
C TRP A 105 -0.93 3.36 0.89
N PRO A 106 -1.20 2.85 -0.32
CA PRO A 106 -1.14 3.65 -1.54
C PRO A 106 -2.07 4.86 -1.48
N GLY A 107 -1.51 6.04 -1.76
CA GLY A 107 -2.26 7.30 -1.84
C GLY A 107 -2.66 7.94 -0.50
N VAL A 108 -2.31 7.32 0.64
CA VAL A 108 -2.50 7.90 1.98
C VAL A 108 -1.18 8.52 2.44
N PRO A 109 -1.10 9.86 2.61
CA PRO A 109 0.15 10.54 2.96
C PRO A 109 0.45 10.46 4.47
N ARG A 110 0.19 9.32 5.09
CA ARG A 110 0.41 9.09 6.53
C ARG A 110 0.90 7.66 6.74
N LEU A 111 1.85 7.50 7.66
CA LEU A 111 2.34 6.20 8.11
C LEU A 111 2.18 6.09 9.63
N HIS A 112 1.76 4.91 10.08
CA HIS A 112 1.77 4.55 11.49
C HIS A 112 2.69 3.35 11.68
N ALA A 113 3.58 3.43 12.66
CA ALA A 113 4.41 2.31 13.07
C ALA A 113 3.79 1.68 14.32
N TYR A 114 3.50 0.39 14.27
CA TYR A 114 2.94 -0.37 15.37
C TYR A 114 3.98 -1.31 15.95
N PRO A 115 3.88 -1.72 17.22
CA PRO A 115 4.75 -2.76 17.75
C PRO A 115 4.75 -3.99 16.84
N ALA A 116 5.95 -4.49 16.53
CA ALA A 116 6.11 -5.69 15.73
C ALA A 116 5.30 -6.86 16.30
N GLY A 117 4.56 -7.55 15.43
CA GLY A 117 3.74 -8.69 15.83
C GLY A 117 3.64 -9.77 14.77
N GLU A 118 2.89 -10.83 15.08
CA GLU A 118 2.61 -11.93 14.14
C GLU A 118 1.18 -11.85 13.56
N ARG A 119 0.30 -11.06 14.19
CA ARG A 119 -1.10 -10.93 13.77
C ARG A 119 -1.22 -10.07 12.52
N VAL A 120 -2.16 -10.43 11.64
CA VAL A 120 -2.48 -9.66 10.43
C VAL A 120 -3.06 -8.29 10.80
N GLU A 121 -4.00 -8.24 11.73
CA GLU A 121 -4.47 -6.98 12.28
C GLU A 121 -3.47 -6.47 13.31
N VAL A 122 -2.91 -5.28 13.08
CA VAL A 122 -2.07 -4.62 14.09
C VAL A 122 -2.98 -4.05 15.16
N THR A 123 -2.66 -4.33 16.42
CA THR A 123 -3.44 -3.93 17.58
C THR A 123 -2.62 -3.03 18.50
N GLY A 124 -3.27 -2.02 19.09
CA GLY A 124 -2.65 -1.12 20.07
C GLY A 124 -2.34 0.27 19.51
N GLU A 125 -1.71 1.09 20.34
CA GLU A 125 -1.32 2.46 19.96
C GLU A 125 -0.09 2.43 19.04
N PRO A 126 -0.04 3.30 18.01
CA PRO A 126 1.17 3.47 17.21
C PRO A 126 2.34 3.93 18.09
N LEU A 127 3.50 3.33 17.89
CA LEU A 127 4.79 3.80 18.42
C LEU A 127 5.22 5.11 17.76
N LEU A 128 4.81 5.30 16.51
CA LEU A 128 5.15 6.47 15.70
C LEU A 128 4.01 6.76 14.72
N ALA A 129 3.73 8.04 14.50
CA ALA A 129 2.91 8.52 13.41
C ALA A 129 3.72 9.54 12.60
N VAL A 130 3.86 9.31 11.30
CA VAL A 130 4.61 10.17 10.38
C VAL A 130 3.67 10.67 9.30
N GLU A 131 3.66 11.98 9.10
CA GLU A 131 2.95 12.61 8.00
C GLU A 131 3.91 12.81 6.82
N VAL A 132 3.48 12.38 5.64
CA VAL A 132 4.15 12.73 4.39
C VAL A 132 3.62 14.10 3.95
N PRO A 133 4.47 15.03 3.48
CA PRO A 133 4.01 16.33 3.02
C PRO A 133 2.90 16.18 1.97
N ALA A 134 1.76 16.86 2.17
CA ALA A 134 0.62 16.78 1.26
C ALA A 134 0.98 17.16 -0.18
N ALA A 135 1.99 18.03 -0.36
CA ALA A 135 2.52 18.42 -1.66
C ALA A 135 3.23 17.28 -2.43
N ALA A 136 3.59 16.18 -1.76
CA ALA A 136 4.13 15.00 -2.41
C ALA A 136 3.04 14.18 -3.13
N ARG A 137 1.76 14.44 -2.85
CA ARG A 137 0.65 13.75 -3.50
C ARG A 137 0.46 14.28 -4.91
N GLU A 138 0.53 13.37 -5.88
CA GLU A 138 0.38 13.68 -7.29
C GLU A 138 -1.10 13.83 -7.69
N ALA A 139 -1.35 14.28 -8.93
CA ALA A 139 -2.69 14.60 -9.43
C ALA A 139 -3.64 13.39 -9.48
N ASP A 140 -3.12 12.18 -9.66
CA ASP A 140 -3.87 10.92 -9.59
C ASP A 140 -4.06 10.40 -8.15
N GLY A 141 -3.55 11.15 -7.16
CA GLY A 141 -3.63 10.81 -5.76
C GLY A 141 -2.50 9.89 -5.28
N TRP A 142 -1.56 9.49 -6.14
CA TRP A 142 -0.38 8.70 -5.78
C TRP A 142 0.55 9.47 -4.83
N VAL A 143 1.23 8.75 -3.93
CA VAL A 143 2.30 9.30 -3.10
C VAL A 143 3.57 8.53 -3.42
N PRO A 144 4.63 9.18 -3.93
CA PRO A 144 5.86 8.50 -4.34
C PRO A 144 6.56 7.76 -3.20
N ALA A 145 7.21 6.65 -3.53
CA ALA A 145 8.03 5.88 -2.60
C ALA A 145 9.14 6.73 -1.96
N ALA A 146 9.70 7.66 -2.73
CA ALA A 146 10.69 8.62 -2.24
C ALA A 146 10.16 9.47 -1.08
N ALA A 147 8.91 9.93 -1.15
CA ALA A 147 8.31 10.75 -0.10
C ALA A 147 8.10 9.97 1.20
N PHE A 148 7.66 8.70 1.10
CA PHE A 148 7.58 7.81 2.27
C PHE A 148 8.96 7.48 2.84
N ALA A 149 9.95 7.20 1.98
CA ALA A 149 11.31 6.90 2.41
C ALA A 149 11.95 8.09 3.14
N ASP A 150 11.81 9.30 2.59
CA ASP A 150 12.31 10.53 3.21
C ASP A 150 11.66 10.76 4.57
N ALA A 151 10.34 10.58 4.68
CA ALA A 151 9.60 10.72 5.93
C ALA A 151 10.02 9.68 6.99
N LEU A 152 10.34 8.45 6.59
CA LEU A 152 10.77 7.39 7.52
C LEU A 152 12.25 7.50 7.92
N ARG A 153 13.11 8.11 7.09
CA ARG A 153 14.57 8.02 7.23
C ARG A 153 15.11 8.53 8.57
N GLU A 154 14.47 9.54 9.15
CA GLU A 154 14.88 10.13 10.44
C GLU A 154 14.48 9.26 11.64
N HIS A 155 13.56 8.32 11.46
CA HIS A 155 12.99 7.50 12.53
C HIS A 155 13.50 6.07 12.55
N VAL A 156 14.15 5.62 11.47
CA VAL A 156 14.64 4.26 11.31
C VAL A 156 16.15 4.18 11.51
N ALA A 157 16.58 3.20 12.31
CA ALA A 157 17.98 2.92 12.59
C ALA A 157 18.77 2.58 11.31
N ALA A 158 20.07 2.85 11.33
CA ALA A 158 21.00 2.35 10.32
C ALA A 158 21.00 0.81 10.33
N GLY A 159 21.14 0.20 9.15
CA GLY A 159 21.13 -1.25 8.94
C GLY A 159 22.52 -1.87 8.87
#